data_AF-A0A7X7KV81-F1
#
_entry.id   AF-A0A7X7KV81-F1
#
_cell.length_a   1.000
_cell.length_b   1.000
_cell.length_c   1.000
_cell.angle_alpha   90.00
_cell.angle_beta   90.00
_cell.angle_gamma   90.00
#
_symmetry.space_group_name_H-M   'P 1'
#
loop_
_entity.id
_entity.type
_entity.pdbx_description
1 polymer ?
#
loop_
_entity_poly.entity_id
_entity_poly.type
_entity_poly.pdbx_seq_one_letter_code
_entity_poly.pdbx_strand_id
1 'polypeptide(L)'
;AIAARRAYAAQDAVGIVEGETFDAWRHRTVRETLGRAGLTALTQRDYGPMMARLIELAGGSPRRRDWRAAGKPSPRDDADRARRALKDECAAQAAAFGGPAQADAYATALLARIHKTDWMGATARQLWQVLFTVRNRARAKDRLHGPARPLTPEPCLGAGERAEAASPRFPGPSCASGAGISGQLAVGSGQSGAK
;
A
#
# COMPACT_ATOMS: atom_id res chain seq x y z
N ALA A 1 -1.34 17.16 20.52
CA ALA A 1 -1.11 18.50 21.11
C ALA A 1 -0.52 18.46 22.53
N ILE A 2 -0.99 17.58 23.42
CA ILE A 2 -0.58 17.54 24.84
C ILE A 2 0.93 17.32 25.04
N ALA A 3 1.56 16.39 24.30
CA ALA A 3 3.00 16.13 24.43
C ALA A 3 3.87 17.33 24.04
N ALA A 4 3.52 18.04 22.96
CA ALA A 4 4.23 19.24 22.55
C ALA A 4 4.12 20.35 23.61
N ARG A 5 2.93 20.52 24.22
CA ARG A 5 2.74 21.51 25.31
C ARG A 5 3.56 21.16 26.54
N ARG A 6 3.62 19.88 26.93
CA ARG A 6 4.47 19.42 28.05
C ARG A 6 5.94 19.66 27.78
N ALA A 7 6.41 19.35 26.57
CA ALA A 7 7.78 19.59 26.15
C ALA A 7 8.12 21.08 26.18
N TYR A 8 7.25 21.95 25.64
CA TYR A 8 7.44 23.40 25.72
C TYR A 8 7.52 23.89 27.16
N ALA A 9 6.59 23.50 28.03
CA ALA A 9 6.60 23.91 29.43
C ALA A 9 7.86 23.43 30.17
N ALA A 10 8.36 22.23 29.87
CA ALA A 10 9.60 21.72 30.45
C ALA A 10 10.83 22.52 29.98
N GLN A 11 10.86 22.93 28.72
CA GLN A 11 11.94 23.73 28.14
C GLN A 11 11.89 25.19 28.60
N ASP A 12 10.69 25.75 28.76
CA ASP A 12 10.45 27.08 29.33
C ASP A 12 10.88 27.14 30.81
N ALA A 13 10.54 26.11 31.60
CA ALA A 13 10.94 26.01 33.00
C ALA A 13 12.47 25.98 33.24
N VAL A 14 13.26 25.62 32.22
CA VAL A 14 14.73 25.63 32.26
C VAL A 14 15.35 26.81 31.47
N GLY A 15 14.54 27.77 31.03
CA GLY A 15 15.00 28.99 30.36
C GLY A 15 15.46 28.81 28.90
N ILE A 16 15.14 27.68 28.26
CA ILE A 16 15.59 27.41 26.87
C ILE A 16 14.74 28.17 25.84
N VAL A 17 13.51 28.51 26.18
CA VAL A 17 12.50 29.05 25.23
C VAL A 17 12.12 30.50 25.54
N GLU A 18 12.97 31.23 26.25
CA GLU A 18 12.68 32.60 26.71
C GLU A 18 12.23 33.52 25.57
N GLY A 19 11.02 34.05 25.68
CA GLY A 19 10.42 34.97 24.72
C GLY A 19 9.90 34.33 23.42
N GLU A 20 10.09 33.03 23.20
CA GLU A 20 9.57 32.34 22.01
C GLU A 20 8.17 31.78 22.27
N THR A 21 7.20 32.11 21.40
CA THR A 21 5.83 31.57 21.53
C THR A 21 5.78 30.07 21.29
N PHE A 22 4.81 29.38 21.91
CA PHE A 22 4.60 27.94 21.73
C PHE A 22 4.53 27.50 20.25
N ASP A 23 3.81 28.24 19.41
CA ASP A 23 3.65 27.88 18.00
C ASP A 23 4.93 28.10 17.19
N ALA A 24 5.69 29.16 17.48
CA ALA A 24 7.00 29.40 16.88
C ALA A 24 7.98 28.28 17.25
N TRP A 25 8.09 27.97 18.55
CA TRP A 25 8.90 26.87 19.06
C TRP A 25 8.52 25.53 18.45
N ARG A 26 7.21 25.25 18.32
CA ARG A 26 6.71 24.00 17.76
C ARG A 26 7.08 23.87 16.29
N HIS A 27 6.93 24.93 15.50
CA HIS A 27 7.31 24.91 14.08
C HIS A 27 8.81 24.75 13.89
N ARG A 28 9.61 25.47 14.70
CA ARG A 28 11.07 25.32 14.71
C ARG A 28 11.48 23.90 15.08
N THR A 29 10.93 23.35 16.16
CA THR A 29 11.22 21.98 16.62
C THR A 29 10.87 20.93 15.56
N VAL A 30 9.72 21.05 14.89
CA VAL A 30 9.34 20.13 13.80
C VAL A 30 10.30 20.26 12.61
N ARG A 31 10.70 21.49 12.26
CA ARG A 31 11.66 21.75 11.19
C ARG A 31 13.05 21.19 11.51
N GLU A 32 13.55 21.40 12.72
CA GLU A 32 14.85 20.89 13.17
C GLU A 32 14.86 19.36 13.27
N THR A 33 13.76 18.75 13.71
CA THR A 33 13.70 17.30 13.94
C THR A 33 13.54 16.52 12.63
N LEU A 34 12.71 17.03 11.70
CA LEU A 34 12.25 16.26 10.53
C LEU A 34 12.37 17.00 9.19
N GLY A 35 12.85 18.24 9.19
CA GLY A 35 12.95 19.06 7.97
C GLY A 35 11.59 19.48 7.40
N ARG A 36 10.51 19.44 8.19
CA ARG A 36 9.14 19.73 7.72
C ARG A 36 8.68 21.13 8.12
N ALA A 37 7.74 21.67 7.35
CA ALA A 37 7.20 23.01 7.58
C ALA A 37 6.36 23.13 8.86
N GLY A 38 5.80 22.02 9.36
CA GLY A 38 4.99 21.98 10.58
C GLY A 38 4.29 20.64 10.76
N LEU A 39 3.48 20.51 11.83
CA LEU A 39 2.80 19.25 12.18
C LEU A 39 1.82 18.78 11.11
N THR A 40 1.21 19.69 10.35
CA THR A 40 0.27 19.36 9.26
C THR A 40 0.95 18.73 8.04
N ALA A 41 2.27 18.92 7.91
CA ALA A 41 3.08 18.33 6.85
C ALA A 41 3.69 16.97 7.24
N LEU A 42 3.37 16.45 8.43
CA LEU A 42 3.84 15.15 8.89
C LEU A 42 3.01 14.02 8.29
N THR A 43 3.68 12.98 7.82
CA THR A 43 3.03 11.72 7.44
C THR A 43 2.97 10.78 8.65
N GLN A 44 2.21 9.69 8.53
CA GLN A 44 2.11 8.67 9.58
C GLN A 44 3.48 8.11 10.02
N ARG A 45 4.45 8.04 9.08
CA ARG A 45 5.81 7.56 9.35
C ARG A 45 6.64 8.53 10.20
N ASP A 46 6.33 9.82 10.10
CA ASP A 46 7.07 10.90 10.76
C ASP A 46 6.60 11.11 12.21
N TYR A 47 5.37 10.67 12.52
CA TYR A 47 4.75 10.89 13.82
C TYR A 47 5.49 10.20 14.97
N GLY A 48 5.96 8.97 14.77
CA GLY A 48 6.71 8.22 15.78
C GLY A 48 8.01 8.92 16.20
N PRO A 49 8.91 9.22 15.25
CA PRO A 49 10.11 10.01 15.52
C PRO A 49 9.82 11.38 16.17
N MET A 50 8.79 12.09 15.72
CA MET A 50 8.43 13.39 16.29
C MET A 50 8.01 13.26 17.76
N MET A 51 7.16 12.29 18.08
CA MET A 51 6.68 12.06 19.45
C MET A 51 7.79 11.63 20.38
N ALA A 52 8.75 10.81 19.90
CA ALA A 52 9.94 10.47 20.67
C ALA A 52 10.73 11.72 21.05
N ARG A 53 10.96 12.64 20.09
CA ARG A 53 11.68 13.88 20.34
C ARG A 53 10.97 14.78 21.35
N LEU A 54 9.65 14.92 21.25
CA LEU A 54 8.88 15.71 22.22
C LEU A 54 8.96 15.12 23.64
N ILE A 55 8.97 13.79 23.78
CA ILE A 55 9.13 13.14 25.08
C ILE A 55 10.52 13.41 25.68
N GLU A 56 11.58 13.33 24.86
CA GLU A 56 12.94 13.68 25.28
C GLU A 56 13.02 15.13 25.77
N LEU A 57 12.44 16.07 25.00
CA LEU A 57 12.41 17.49 25.36
C LEU A 57 11.59 17.76 26.63
N ALA A 58 10.61 16.91 26.95
CA ALA A 58 9.87 16.97 28.20
C ALA A 58 10.63 16.37 29.40
N GLY A 59 11.90 15.97 29.23
CA GLY A 59 12.70 15.31 30.27
C GLY A 59 12.36 13.83 30.49
N GLY A 60 11.51 13.25 29.63
CA GLY A 60 11.18 11.84 29.65
C GLY A 60 12.20 11.01 28.89
N SER A 61 12.35 9.74 29.27
CA SER A 61 13.09 8.77 28.45
C SER A 61 12.11 8.12 27.46
N PRO A 62 12.24 8.35 26.14
CA PRO A 62 11.50 7.55 25.18
C PRO A 62 12.01 6.12 25.34
N ARG A 63 11.17 5.19 25.82
CA ARG A 63 11.50 3.77 25.80
C ARG A 63 11.87 3.42 24.36
N ARG A 64 13.16 3.13 24.17
CA ARG A 64 13.89 3.15 22.88
C ARG A 64 13.27 2.24 21.81
N ARG A 65 12.40 1.30 22.23
CA ARG A 65 11.73 0.30 21.41
C ARG A 65 10.41 0.76 20.78
N ASP A 66 9.73 1.76 21.34
CA ASP A 66 8.31 1.97 21.03
C ASP A 66 8.07 2.94 19.85
N TRP A 67 9.00 3.87 19.58
CA TRP A 67 8.74 4.97 18.64
C TRP A 67 9.66 5.02 17.41
N ARG A 68 10.93 4.62 17.52
CA ARG A 68 11.79 4.46 16.31
C ARG A 68 11.35 3.28 15.45
N ALA A 69 10.69 2.28 16.04
CA ALA A 69 10.02 1.20 15.32
C ALA A 69 8.71 1.66 14.66
N ALA A 70 8.02 2.67 15.20
CA ALA A 70 6.75 3.16 14.65
C ALA A 70 6.86 3.78 13.24
N GLY A 71 8.06 4.17 12.80
CA GLY A 71 8.30 4.71 11.44
C GLY A 71 8.59 3.66 10.36
N LYS A 72 8.98 2.43 10.75
CA LYS A 72 9.23 1.31 9.83
C LYS A 72 8.36 0.13 10.24
N PRO A 73 7.31 -0.20 9.49
CA PRO A 73 6.59 -1.45 9.72
C PRO A 73 7.61 -2.58 9.74
N SER A 74 7.71 -3.31 10.84
CA SER A 74 8.53 -4.51 10.84
C SER A 74 7.82 -5.54 9.95
N PRO A 75 8.55 -6.40 9.21
CA PRO A 75 7.92 -7.47 8.42
C PRO A 75 6.99 -8.36 9.25
N ARG A 76 7.23 -8.46 10.57
CA ARG A 76 6.38 -9.18 11.51
C ARG A 76 5.06 -8.44 11.78
N ASP A 77 5.11 -7.12 11.98
CA ASP A 77 3.89 -6.31 12.14
C ASP A 77 3.03 -6.32 10.88
N ASP A 78 3.66 -6.32 9.70
CA ASP A 78 2.97 -6.45 8.42
C ASP A 78 2.29 -7.81 8.26
N ALA A 79 2.95 -8.89 8.68
CA ALA A 79 2.36 -10.22 8.67
C ALA A 79 1.19 -10.33 9.66
N ASP A 80 1.32 -9.77 10.87
CA ASP A 80 0.24 -9.75 11.86
C ASP A 80 -0.94 -8.89 11.42
N ARG A 81 -0.69 -7.76 10.74
CA ARG A 81 -1.72 -6.94 10.11
C ARG A 81 -2.42 -7.72 8.99
N ALA A 82 -1.67 -8.38 8.12
CA ALA A 82 -2.22 -9.16 7.01
C ALA A 82 -3.03 -10.37 7.52
N ARG A 83 -2.59 -11.04 8.59
CA ARG A 83 -3.34 -12.12 9.25
C ARG A 83 -4.70 -11.66 9.77
N ARG A 84 -4.72 -10.53 10.48
CA ARG A 84 -5.96 -9.92 10.99
C ARG A 84 -6.90 -9.57 9.83
N ALA A 85 -6.40 -8.88 8.82
CA ALA A 85 -7.19 -8.54 7.64
C ALA A 85 -7.76 -9.77 6.92
N LEU A 86 -6.99 -10.86 6.82
CA LEU A 86 -7.47 -12.10 6.21
C LEU A 86 -8.55 -12.78 7.05
N LYS A 87 -8.42 -12.80 8.39
CA LYS A 87 -9.48 -13.30 9.28
C LYS A 87 -10.76 -12.46 9.17
N ASP A 88 -10.64 -11.15 9.20
CA ASP A 88 -11.77 -10.23 9.08
C ASP A 88 -12.49 -10.43 7.74
N GLU A 89 -11.73 -10.62 6.65
CA GLU A 89 -12.30 -10.92 5.34
C GLU A 89 -12.99 -12.29 5.31
N CYS A 90 -12.40 -13.33 5.92
CA CYS A 90 -13.04 -14.65 5.99
C CYS A 90 -14.38 -14.58 6.76
N ALA A 91 -14.41 -13.81 7.85
CA ALA A 91 -15.65 -13.55 8.59
C ALA A 91 -16.66 -12.74 7.75
N ALA A 92 -16.22 -11.69 7.06
CA ALA A 92 -17.08 -10.88 6.20
C ALA A 92 -17.68 -11.68 5.04
N GLN A 93 -16.94 -12.64 4.49
CA GLN A 93 -17.38 -13.48 3.37
C GLN A 93 -17.98 -14.82 3.82
N ALA A 94 -18.21 -15.04 5.12
CA ALA A 94 -18.65 -16.32 5.68
C ALA A 94 -19.89 -16.90 4.96
N ALA A 95 -20.87 -16.05 4.62
CA ALA A 95 -22.09 -16.47 3.93
C ALA A 95 -21.79 -17.15 2.58
N ALA A 96 -20.83 -16.63 1.80
CA ALA A 96 -20.47 -17.19 0.49
C ALA A 96 -19.77 -18.56 0.60
N PHE A 97 -19.22 -18.91 1.76
CA PHE A 97 -18.51 -20.17 1.99
C PHE A 97 -19.30 -21.19 2.82
N GLY A 98 -20.52 -20.84 3.26
CA GLY A 98 -21.34 -21.73 4.10
C GLY A 98 -21.01 -21.63 5.60
N GLY A 99 -20.35 -20.55 6.02
CA GLY A 99 -20.02 -20.27 7.41
C GLY A 99 -18.58 -19.75 7.60
N PRO A 100 -18.28 -19.18 8.77
CA PRO A 100 -16.95 -18.63 9.08
C PRO A 100 -15.89 -19.74 9.12
N ALA A 101 -16.22 -20.91 9.67
CA ALA A 101 -15.30 -22.05 9.74
C ALA A 101 -14.89 -22.56 8.34
N GLN A 102 -15.83 -22.56 7.39
CA GLN A 102 -15.58 -22.97 6.00
C GLN A 102 -14.73 -21.95 5.24
N ALA A 103 -14.94 -20.66 5.47
CA ALA A 103 -14.08 -19.60 4.90
C ALA A 103 -12.63 -19.71 5.42
N ASP A 104 -12.46 -19.92 6.72
CA ASP A 104 -11.14 -20.11 7.34
C ASP A 104 -10.46 -21.40 6.87
N ALA A 105 -11.20 -22.50 6.75
CA ALA A 105 -10.69 -23.76 6.21
C ALA A 105 -10.23 -23.59 4.76
N TYR A 106 -10.97 -22.83 3.95
CA TYR A 106 -10.61 -22.53 2.58
C TYR A 106 -9.32 -21.69 2.49
N ALA A 107 -9.18 -20.64 3.30
CA ALA A 107 -7.96 -19.85 3.38
C ALA A 107 -6.75 -20.70 3.83
N THR A 108 -6.96 -21.60 4.80
CA THR A 108 -5.93 -22.56 5.25
C THR A 108 -5.50 -23.49 4.13
N ALA A 109 -6.44 -24.03 3.36
CA ALA A 109 -6.14 -24.89 2.22
C ALA A 109 -5.38 -24.14 1.11
N LEU A 110 -5.68 -22.86 0.87
CA LEU A 110 -4.94 -22.02 -0.09
C LEU A 110 -3.49 -21.82 0.36
N LEU A 111 -3.26 -21.49 1.64
CA LEU A 111 -1.91 -21.35 2.20
C LEU A 111 -1.11 -22.64 2.07
N ALA A 112 -1.71 -23.78 2.44
CA ALA A 112 -1.06 -25.08 2.36
C ALA A 112 -0.76 -25.49 0.90
N ARG A 113 -1.70 -25.31 -0.03
CA ARG A 113 -1.57 -25.78 -1.41
C ARG A 113 -0.69 -24.90 -2.29
N ILE A 114 -0.85 -23.59 -2.21
CA ILE A 114 -0.17 -22.64 -3.10
C ILE A 114 1.19 -22.26 -2.53
N HIS A 115 1.23 -21.97 -1.23
CA HIS A 115 2.41 -21.40 -0.59
C HIS A 115 3.18 -22.43 0.27
N LYS A 116 2.65 -23.65 0.45
CA LYS A 116 3.25 -24.72 1.27
C LYS A 116 3.60 -24.23 2.68
N THR A 117 2.72 -23.41 3.25
CA THR A 117 2.94 -22.74 4.54
C THR A 117 1.66 -22.74 5.36
N ASP A 118 1.80 -22.39 6.64
CA ASP A 118 0.71 -22.20 7.59
C ASP A 118 0.47 -20.72 7.86
N TRP A 119 -0.51 -20.41 8.71
CA TRP A 119 -0.87 -19.03 9.05
C TRP A 119 0.28 -18.24 9.70
N MET A 120 1.13 -18.92 10.47
CA MET A 120 2.22 -18.29 11.22
C MET A 120 3.47 -18.08 10.36
N GLY A 121 3.79 -19.03 9.48
CA GLY A 121 4.90 -18.99 8.55
C GLY A 121 4.66 -18.16 7.29
N ALA A 122 3.41 -17.81 6.99
CA ALA A 122 3.09 -16.99 5.83
C ALA A 122 3.64 -15.55 5.95
N THR A 123 4.24 -15.07 4.86
CA THR A 123 4.64 -13.67 4.72
C THR A 123 3.42 -12.77 4.47
N ALA A 124 3.53 -11.48 4.78
CA ALA A 124 2.47 -10.51 4.54
C ALA A 124 1.96 -10.53 3.09
N ARG A 125 2.87 -10.65 2.10
CA ARG A 125 2.52 -10.72 0.67
C ARG A 125 1.64 -11.92 0.35
N GLN A 126 1.99 -13.10 0.86
CA GLN A 126 1.23 -14.33 0.64
C GLN A 126 -0.17 -14.24 1.25
N LEU A 127 -0.26 -13.68 2.48
CA LEU A 127 -1.54 -13.46 3.16
C LEU A 127 -2.44 -12.51 2.36
N TRP A 128 -1.90 -11.42 1.81
CA TRP A 128 -2.67 -10.53 0.93
C TRP A 128 -3.13 -11.21 -0.36
N GLN A 129 -2.29 -12.04 -0.98
CA GLN A 129 -2.69 -12.82 -2.17
C GLN A 129 -3.87 -13.77 -1.86
N VAL A 130 -3.83 -14.46 -0.73
CA VAL A 130 -4.93 -15.32 -0.29
C VAL A 130 -6.18 -14.51 -0.01
N LEU A 131 -6.07 -13.36 0.66
CA LEU A 131 -7.19 -12.45 0.92
C LEU A 131 -7.90 -12.05 -0.39
N PHE A 132 -7.14 -11.59 -1.39
CA PHE A 132 -7.73 -11.22 -2.68
C PHE A 132 -8.37 -12.41 -3.37
N THR A 133 -7.81 -13.61 -3.22
CA THR A 133 -8.38 -14.84 -3.77
C THR A 133 -9.72 -15.18 -3.12
N VAL A 134 -9.80 -15.14 -1.79
CA VAL A 134 -11.05 -15.37 -1.02
C VAL A 134 -12.12 -14.37 -1.46
N ARG A 135 -11.79 -13.07 -1.49
CA ARG A 135 -12.71 -12.01 -1.90
C ARG A 135 -13.21 -12.18 -3.34
N ASN A 136 -12.32 -12.49 -4.28
CA ASN A 136 -12.70 -12.69 -5.67
C ASN A 136 -13.57 -13.93 -5.84
N ARG A 137 -13.31 -14.99 -5.07
CA ARG A 137 -14.12 -16.21 -5.10
C ARG A 137 -15.50 -16.00 -4.50
N ALA A 138 -15.61 -15.24 -3.39
CA ALA A 138 -16.89 -14.86 -2.81
C ALA A 138 -17.75 -14.10 -3.83
N ARG A 139 -17.18 -13.08 -4.47
CA ARG A 139 -17.85 -12.34 -5.56
C ARG A 139 -18.29 -13.23 -6.72
N ALA A 140 -17.48 -14.22 -7.09
CA ALA A 140 -17.84 -15.16 -8.14
C ALA A 140 -19.03 -16.05 -7.72
N LYS A 141 -19.09 -16.47 -6.46
CA LYS A 141 -20.23 -17.23 -5.92
C LYS A 141 -21.49 -16.37 -5.82
N ASP A 142 -21.37 -15.13 -5.38
CA ASP A 142 -22.50 -14.18 -5.34
C ASP A 142 -23.08 -13.94 -6.74
N ARG A 143 -22.25 -13.94 -7.79
CA ARG A 143 -22.75 -13.87 -9.17
C ARG A 143 -23.51 -15.11 -9.62
N LEU A 144 -23.19 -16.27 -9.05
CA LEU A 144 -23.84 -17.55 -9.35
C LEU A 144 -25.10 -17.80 -8.51
N HIS A 145 -25.22 -17.15 -7.35
CA HIS A 145 -26.33 -17.35 -6.40
C HIS A 145 -27.17 -16.09 -6.19
N GLY A 146 -26.73 -14.94 -6.70
CA GLY A 146 -27.52 -13.71 -6.73
C GLY A 146 -28.70 -13.85 -7.69
N PRO A 147 -29.82 -13.17 -7.43
CA PRO A 147 -30.93 -13.15 -8.37
C PRO A 147 -30.40 -12.67 -9.73
N ALA A 148 -30.80 -13.35 -10.81
CA ALA A 148 -30.53 -12.91 -12.16
C ALA A 148 -30.87 -11.42 -12.23
N ARG A 149 -29.84 -10.57 -12.39
CA ARG A 149 -30.05 -9.14 -12.59
C ARG A 149 -31.03 -9.05 -13.77
N PRO A 150 -32.20 -8.41 -13.62
CA PRO A 150 -33.10 -8.26 -14.75
C PRO A 150 -32.28 -7.65 -15.88
N LEU A 151 -32.15 -8.39 -16.97
CA LEU A 151 -31.68 -7.80 -18.22
C LEU A 151 -32.71 -6.74 -18.53
N THR A 152 -32.39 -5.47 -18.24
CA THR A 152 -33.16 -4.36 -18.78
C THR A 152 -33.26 -4.62 -20.27
N PRO A 153 -34.46 -4.81 -20.84
CA PRO A 153 -34.58 -5.01 -22.27
C PRO A 153 -33.90 -3.82 -22.93
N GLU A 154 -32.98 -4.11 -23.85
CA GLU A 154 -32.46 -3.08 -24.74
C GLU A 154 -33.64 -2.30 -25.29
N PRO A 155 -33.60 -0.96 -25.33
CA PRO A 155 -34.58 -0.23 -26.08
C PRO A 155 -34.50 -0.72 -27.51
N CYS A 156 -35.54 -1.45 -27.95
CA CYS A 156 -35.77 -1.78 -29.34
C CYS A 156 -35.88 -0.46 -30.10
N LEU A 157 -34.75 0.03 -30.62
CA LEU A 157 -34.74 1.11 -31.59
C LEU A 157 -35.43 0.57 -32.83
N GLY A 158 -36.65 1.05 -33.02
CA GLY A 158 -37.53 0.70 -34.12
C GLY A 158 -36.91 1.02 -35.48
N ALA A 159 -37.39 0.27 -36.46
CA ALA A 159 -37.03 0.37 -37.87
C ALA A 159 -37.34 1.75 -38.49
N GLY A 160 -36.53 2.10 -39.50
CA GLY A 160 -36.70 3.22 -40.44
C GLY A 160 -35.45 4.12 -40.41
N GLU A 161 -34.68 4.36 -41.46
CA GLU A 161 -34.91 4.26 -42.91
C GLU A 161 -33.58 4.02 -43.63
N ARG A 162 -33.67 3.46 -44.85
CA ARG A 162 -32.58 3.39 -45.82
C ARG A 162 -32.09 4.79 -46.18
N ALA A 163 -30.79 5.02 -46.08
CA ALA A 163 -30.09 5.94 -46.95
C ALA A 163 -28.75 5.32 -47.35
N GLU A 164 -28.78 4.73 -48.53
CA GLU A 164 -27.66 4.34 -49.37
C GLU A 164 -26.77 5.57 -49.65
N ALA A 165 -25.47 5.51 -49.33
CA ALA A 165 -24.40 5.99 -50.21
C ALA A 165 -23.00 5.85 -49.56
N ALA A 166 -22.07 5.41 -50.40
CA ALA A 166 -20.63 5.65 -50.39
C ALA A 166 -19.74 4.87 -49.40
N SER A 167 -19.31 3.70 -49.87
CA SER A 167 -17.95 3.19 -49.61
C SER A 167 -16.88 4.21 -50.01
N PRO A 168 -15.78 4.27 -49.24
CA PRO A 168 -14.46 3.95 -49.77
C PRO A 168 -13.78 2.93 -48.82
N ARG A 169 -13.51 1.68 -49.21
CA ARG A 169 -12.41 1.19 -50.05
C ARG A 169 -11.01 1.77 -49.72
N PHE A 170 -10.19 0.87 -49.15
CA PHE A 170 -8.72 0.80 -49.11
C PHE A 170 -7.96 1.61 -48.05
N PRO A 171 -6.69 1.26 -47.71
CA PRO A 171 -6.01 -0.05 -47.73
C PRO A 171 -5.27 -0.36 -46.40
N GLY A 172 -5.06 -1.64 -46.09
CA GLY A 172 -4.04 -2.02 -45.11
C GLY A 172 -2.62 -1.93 -45.71
N PRO A 173 -1.57 -1.70 -44.92
CA PRO A 173 -0.22 -1.97 -45.35
C PRO A 173 0.22 -3.37 -44.93
N SER A 174 0.60 -4.11 -45.97
CA SER A 174 1.24 -5.40 -46.00
C SER A 174 2.68 -5.34 -45.48
N CYS A 175 3.18 -6.51 -45.11
CA CYS A 175 4.56 -6.83 -44.79
C CYS A 175 5.56 -6.42 -45.90
N ALA A 176 6.73 -5.91 -45.50
CA ALA A 176 8.04 -6.07 -46.14
C ALA A 176 9.10 -5.54 -45.14
N SER A 177 9.93 -6.38 -44.52
CA SER A 177 11.23 -6.87 -45.02
C SER A 177 12.32 -5.79 -45.16
N GLY A 178 13.31 -5.85 -44.26
CA GLY A 178 14.73 -5.82 -44.66
C GLY A 178 15.60 -4.66 -44.17
N ALA A 179 16.83 -5.03 -43.77
CA ALA A 179 18.01 -4.24 -43.43
C ALA A 179 17.95 -3.43 -42.11
N GLY A 180 18.86 -3.55 -41.15
CA GLY A 180 20.21 -4.11 -41.15
C GLY A 180 21.15 -3.07 -40.57
N ILE A 181 21.50 -3.15 -39.28
CA ILE A 181 22.73 -2.55 -38.77
C ILE A 181 23.20 -3.32 -37.54
N SER A 182 24.25 -4.12 -37.76
CA SER A 182 25.09 -4.71 -36.73
C SER A 182 25.87 -3.60 -36.03
N GLY A 183 25.68 -3.46 -34.72
CA GLY A 183 26.47 -2.58 -33.85
C GLY A 183 27.27 -3.41 -32.87
N GLN A 184 28.45 -3.86 -33.31
CA GLN A 184 29.53 -4.33 -32.44
C GLN A 184 29.96 -3.19 -31.51
N LEU A 185 29.98 -3.43 -30.20
CA LEU A 185 30.85 -2.70 -29.27
C LEU A 185 31.72 -3.71 -28.54
N ALA A 186 32.94 -3.84 -29.07
CA ALA A 186 34.07 -4.45 -28.40
C ALA A 186 34.50 -3.56 -27.24
N VAL A 187 34.54 -4.11 -26.02
CA VAL A 187 35.31 -3.54 -24.91
C VAL A 187 36.70 -4.14 -25.00
N GLY A 188 37.65 -3.32 -25.49
CA GLY A 188 39.08 -3.60 -25.43
C GLY A 188 39.60 -3.30 -24.03
N SER A 189 40.15 -4.33 -23.38
CA SER A 189 41.00 -4.22 -22.20
C SER A 189 42.41 -4.68 -22.60
N GLY A 190 43.32 -3.73 -22.81
CA GLY A 190 44.78 -3.94 -22.91
C GLY A 190 45.46 -2.75 -22.23
N GLN A 191 45.98 -2.94 -21.01
CA GLN A 191 47.38 -3.26 -20.70
C GLN A 191 48.40 -2.19 -21.14
N SER A 192 48.99 -1.53 -20.15
CA SER A 192 50.44 -1.27 -19.96
C SER A 192 50.57 -0.08 -19.00
N GLY A 193 51.45 -0.04 -18.03
CA GLY A 193 52.69 -0.77 -17.84
C GLY A 193 53.66 0.19 -17.17
N ALA A 194 54.35 -0.32 -16.16
CA ALA A 194 55.63 0.10 -15.58
C ALA A 194 56.24 1.44 -16.03
N LYS A 195 56.61 2.25 -15.03
CA LYS A 195 58.01 2.63 -14.79
C LYS A 195 58.23 2.86 -13.31
#